data_AF-A0A820K4B5-F1
#
_entry.id   AF-A0A820K4B5-F1
#
_cell.length_a   1.000
_cell.length_b   1.000
_cell.length_c   1.000
_cell.angle_alpha   90.00
_cell.angle_beta   90.00
_cell.angle_gamma   90.00
#
_symmetry.space_group_name_H-M   'P 1'
#
loop_
_entity.id
_entity.type
_entity.pdbx_description
1 polymer ?
#
loop_
_entity_poly.entity_id
_entity_poly.type
_entity_poly.pdbx_seq_one_letter_code
_entity_poly.pdbx_strand_id
1 'polypeptide(L)'
;MIVQYHMHTNFTEELKVVWRKWTGKCFAPISSAIHTEYGRMVIDQATYEIAGLYMVTVSNNWGQDEKPLWINVARKGEQKPQTIDLNFTSTICDSGP
;
A
#
# COMPACT_ATOMS: atom_id res chain seq x y z
N MET A 1 2.92 16.57 -2.85
CA MET A 1 1.58 16.41 -2.25
C MET A 1 1.67 15.23 -1.28
N ILE A 2 1.62 15.50 0.03
CA ILE A 2 1.59 14.47 1.07
C ILE A 2 0.11 14.33 1.42
N VAL A 3 -0.50 13.18 1.10
CA VAL A 3 -1.86 12.89 1.56
C VAL A 3 -1.73 12.43 3.01
N GLN A 4 -1.91 13.38 3.93
CA GLN A 4 -1.94 13.12 5.36
C GLN A 4 -3.40 12.88 5.76
N TYR A 5 -3.75 11.66 6.15
CA TYR A 5 -5.06 11.35 6.70
C TYR A 5 -5.16 11.96 8.10
N HIS A 6 -5.88 13.07 8.23
CA HIS A 6 -6.33 13.58 9.53
C HIS A 6 -7.55 12.78 9.97
N MET A 7 -7.36 11.88 10.93
CA MET A 7 -8.47 11.16 11.56
C MET A 7 -8.93 11.92 12.79
N HIS A 8 -10.20 12.31 12.83
CA HIS A 8 -10.85 12.86 14.01
C HIS A 8 -11.00 11.73 15.04
N THR A 9 -10.18 11.74 16.08
CA THR A 9 -10.15 10.73 17.14
C THR A 9 -11.31 10.92 18.11
N ASN A 10 -12.51 10.50 17.72
CA ASN A 10 -13.64 10.26 18.63
C ASN A 10 -14.20 8.84 18.48
N PHE A 11 -13.45 7.93 17.83
CA PHE A 11 -13.82 6.53 17.71
C PHE A 11 -12.88 5.68 18.58
N THR A 12 -13.45 5.00 19.57
CA THR A 12 -12.80 4.02 20.45
C THR A 12 -12.50 2.68 19.76
N GLU A 13 -12.66 2.60 18.44
CA GLU A 13 -12.49 1.34 17.70
C GLU A 13 -11.15 1.28 16.96
N GLU A 14 -10.51 0.11 17.05
CA GLU A 14 -9.21 -0.16 16.46
C GLU A 14 -9.35 -0.29 14.93
N LEU A 15 -8.71 0.63 14.19
CA LEU A 15 -8.64 0.55 12.74
C LEU A 15 -7.60 -0.49 12.33
N LYS A 16 -8.00 -1.44 11.49
CA LYS A 16 -7.09 -2.41 10.89
C LYS A 16 -6.55 -1.86 9.57
N VAL A 17 -5.24 -1.64 9.50
CA VAL A 17 -4.54 -1.20 8.29
C VAL A 17 -3.68 -2.33 7.75
N VAL A 18 -3.90 -2.75 6.51
CA VAL A 18 -3.17 -3.84 5.86
C VAL A 18 -2.60 -3.38 4.54
N TRP A 19 -1.30 -3.60 4.35
CA TRP A 19 -0.59 -3.33 3.11
C TRP A 19 -0.33 -4.62 2.34
N ARG A 20 -0.55 -4.59 1.02
CA ARG A 20 -0.28 -5.71 0.11
C ARG A 20 0.41 -5.23 -1.16
N LYS A 21 1.21 -6.10 -1.77
CA LYS A 21 1.90 -5.85 -3.03
C LYS A 21 1.31 -6.70 -4.16
N TRP A 22 1.14 -6.12 -5.33
CA TRP A 22 0.75 -6.84 -6.54
C TRP A 22 1.86 -7.78 -7.02
N THR A 23 1.51 -9.02 -7.30
CA THR A 23 2.44 -10.07 -7.75
C THR A 23 2.38 -10.35 -9.25
N GLY A 24 1.58 -9.60 -10.01
CA GLY A 24 1.23 -9.93 -11.40
C GLY A 24 -0.10 -10.67 -11.53
N LYS A 25 -0.55 -11.34 -10.46
CA LYS A 25 -1.81 -12.11 -10.42
C LYS A 25 -2.80 -11.60 -9.39
N CYS A 26 -2.31 -11.23 -8.21
CA CYS A 26 -3.15 -10.78 -7.09
C CYS A 26 -2.31 -10.00 -6.05
N PHE A 27 -2.98 -9.32 -5.12
CA PHE A 27 -2.34 -8.64 -4.00
C PHE A 27 -1.98 -9.63 -2.88
N ALA A 28 -0.69 -9.75 -2.58
CA ALA A 28 -0.11 -10.60 -1.55
C ALA A 28 0.48 -9.78 -0.39
N PRO A 29 0.73 -10.37 0.80
CA PRO A 29 1.43 -9.67 1.88
C PRO A 29 2.74 -9.03 1.42
N ILE A 30 3.07 -7.87 2.00
CA ILE A 30 4.34 -7.18 1.72
C ILE A 30 5.54 -8.03 2.15
N SER A 31 6.67 -7.85 1.46
CA SER A 31 7.95 -8.50 1.77
C SER A 31 8.42 -8.13 3.18
N SER A 32 9.18 -9.01 3.83
CA SER A 32 9.82 -8.75 5.14
C SER A 32 10.81 -7.58 5.11
N ALA A 33 11.26 -7.15 3.93
CA ALA A 33 12.07 -5.95 3.76
C ALA A 33 11.29 -4.64 3.98
N ILE A 34 9.97 -4.72 4.11
CA ILE A 34 9.06 -3.59 4.33
C ILE A 34 8.33 -3.87 5.65
N HIS A 35 8.33 -2.90 6.55
CA HIS A 35 7.62 -3.00 7.82
C HIS A 35 6.52 -1.95 7.93
N THR A 36 5.60 -2.13 8.87
CA THR A 36 4.50 -1.19 9.12
C THR A 36 4.60 -0.60 10.50
N GLU A 37 4.47 0.73 10.59
CA GLU A 37 4.50 1.47 11.86
C GLU A 37 3.33 2.44 11.90
N TYR A 38 2.45 2.33 12.89
CA TYR A 38 1.23 3.16 13.04
C TYR A 38 0.39 3.26 11.75
N GLY A 39 0.21 2.15 11.03
CA GLY A 39 -0.54 2.09 9.76
C GLY A 39 0.20 2.62 8.53
N ARG A 40 1.44 3.12 8.69
CA ARG A 40 2.29 3.57 7.58
C ARG A 40 3.13 2.41 7.08
N MET A 41 3.38 2.37 5.77
CA MET A 41 4.38 1.47 5.19
C MET A 41 5.75 2.15 5.23
N VAL A 42 6.74 1.48 5.83
CA VAL A 42 8.10 1.98 6.02
C VAL A 42 9.08 1.15 5.18
N ILE A 43 9.89 1.84 4.39
CA ILE A 43 10.92 1.26 3.53
C ILE A 43 12.26 1.88 3.92
N ASP A 44 13.10 1.12 4.62
CA ASP A 44 14.42 1.61 5.06
C ASP A 44 15.42 1.68 3.92
N GLN A 45 15.33 0.76 2.97
CA GLN A 45 16.22 0.66 1.82
C GLN A 45 15.41 0.50 0.53
N ALA A 46 15.44 1.52 -0.33
CA ALA A 46 14.75 1.47 -1.60
C ALA A 46 15.56 0.65 -2.64
N THR A 47 15.08 -0.55 -2.96
CA THR A 47 15.62 -1.42 -4.02
C THR A 47 14.63 -1.50 -5.19
N TYR A 48 15.09 -1.88 -6.38
CA TYR A 48 14.20 -2.04 -7.53
C TYR A 48 13.12 -3.12 -7.31
N GLU A 49 13.38 -4.09 -6.44
CA GLU A 49 12.42 -5.12 -6.07
C GLU A 49 11.23 -4.57 -5.26
N ILE A 50 11.38 -3.40 -4.63
CA ILE A 50 10.30 -2.72 -3.90
C ILE A 50 9.37 -1.97 -4.86
N ALA A 51 9.82 -1.63 -6.07
CA ALA A 51 8.96 -0.98 -7.05
C ALA A 51 7.74 -1.84 -7.41
N GLY A 52 6.65 -1.18 -7.76
CA GLY A 52 5.42 -1.82 -8.23
C GLY A 52 4.15 -1.25 -7.58
N LEU A 53 3.06 -1.97 -7.79
CA LEU A 53 1.74 -1.61 -7.30
C LEU A 53 1.49 -2.19 -5.90
N TYR A 54 0.99 -1.34 -5.01
CA TYR A 54 0.55 -1.69 -3.67
C TYR A 54 -0.94 -1.37 -3.50
N MET A 55 -1.56 -2.03 -2.54
CA MET A 55 -2.89 -1.72 -2.06
C MET A 55 -2.83 -1.54 -0.55
N VAL A 56 -3.36 -0.43 -0.06
CA VAL A 56 -3.67 -0.27 1.36
C VAL A 56 -5.16 -0.49 1.56
N THR A 57 -5.48 -1.33 2.53
CA THR A 57 -6.84 -1.60 2.98
C THR A 57 -6.96 -1.07 4.42
N VAL A 58 -7.92 -0.19 4.66
CA VAL A 58 -8.27 0.29 6.01
C VAL A 58 -9.68 -0.20 6.31
N SER A 59 -9.86 -0.93 7.40
CA SER A 59 -11.16 -1.46 7.79
C SER A 59 -11.45 -1.33 9.28
N ASN A 60 -12.75 -1.31 9.59
CA ASN A 60 -13.34 -1.40 10.92
C ASN A 60 -14.64 -2.22 10.86
N ASN A 61 -15.42 -2.21 11.94
CA ASN A 61 -16.67 -2.97 12.02
C ASN A 61 -17.79 -2.46 11.08
N TRP A 62 -17.66 -1.24 10.55
CA TRP A 62 -18.68 -0.64 9.68
C TRP A 62 -18.36 -0.74 8.19
N GLY A 63 -17.09 -0.96 7.84
CA GLY A 63 -16.70 -1.08 6.46
C GLY A 63 -15.20 -1.08 6.21
N GLN A 64 -14.87 -0.91 4.94
CA GLN A 64 -13.52 -0.99 4.41
C GLN A 64 -13.37 0.03 3.29
N ASP A 65 -12.20 0.69 3.24
CA ASP A 65 -11.75 1.46 2.09
C ASP A 65 -10.42 0.90 1.58
N GLU A 66 -10.24 0.99 0.27
CA GLU A 66 -9.04 0.53 -0.43
C GLU A 66 -8.46 1.65 -1.28
N LYS A 67 -7.12 1.74 -1.31
CA LYS A 67 -6.41 2.69 -2.16
C LYS A 67 -5.19 2.03 -2.82
N PRO A 68 -5.11 2.05 -4.16
CA PRO A 68 -3.92 1.63 -4.87
C PRO A 68 -2.81 2.69 -4.75
N LEU A 69 -1.55 2.24 -4.69
CA LEU A 69 -0.37 3.10 -4.65
C LEU A 69 0.72 2.51 -5.55
N TRP A 70 1.17 3.26 -6.55
CA TRP A 70 2.30 2.88 -7.38
C TRP A 70 3.61 3.45 -6.82
N ILE A 71 4.59 2.59 -6.55
CA ILE A 71 5.93 2.96 -6.08
C ILE A 71 6.93 2.79 -7.21
N ASN A 72 7.62 3.89 -7.53
CA ASN A 72 8.76 3.90 -8.44
C ASN A 72 10.06 4.07 -7.63
N VAL A 73 11.05 3.22 -7.91
CA VAL A 73 12.41 3.35 -7.36
C VAL A 73 13.33 3.75 -8.50
N ALA A 74 14.04 4.85 -8.34
CA ALA A 74 14.96 5.40 -9.34
C ALA A 74 16.30 5.74 -8.69
N ARG A 75 17.39 5.65 -9.46
CA ARG A 75 18.68 6.13 -8.99
C ARG A 75 18.70 7.65 -8.98
N LYS A 76 19.52 8.20 -8.09
CA LYS A 76 19.76 9.64 -8.02
C LYS A 76 20.32 10.11 -9.38
N GLY A 77 19.58 10.97 -10.08
CA GLY A 77 19.95 11.52 -11.39
C GLY A 77 19.14 10.95 -12.57
N GLU A 78 18.36 9.89 -12.37
CA GLU A 78 17.41 9.40 -13.38
C GLU A 78 16.13 10.27 -13.37
N GLN A 79 15.56 10.55 -14.54
CA GLN A 79 14.26 11.24 -14.63
C GLN A 79 13.18 10.37 -13.99
N LYS A 80 12.36 10.96 -13.11
CA LYS A 80 11.22 10.27 -12.52
C LYS A 80 10.28 9.80 -13.63
N PRO A 81 9.91 8.51 -13.67
CA PRO A 81 8.81 8.06 -14.51
C PRO A 81 7.54 8.83 -14.14
N GLN A 82 6.79 9.29 -15.15
CA GLN A 82 5.49 9.92 -14.92
C GLN A 82 4.55 8.93 -14.24
N THR A 83 3.85 9.37 -13.19
CA THR A 83 2.81 8.57 -12.54
C THR A 83 1.70 8.31 -13.55
N ILE A 84 1.41 7.05 -13.82
CA ILE A 84 0.27 6.65 -14.65
C ILE A 84 -0.90 6.42 -13.70
N ASP A 85 -1.97 7.20 -13.84
CA ASP A 85 -3.25 6.92 -13.17
C ASP A 85 -3.83 5.67 -13.82
N LEU A 86 -3.72 4.55 -13.11
CA LEU A 86 -4.21 3.26 -13.56
C LEU A 86 -5.49 2.93 -12.78
N ASN A 87 -6.59 2.78 -13.51
CA ASN A 87 -7.83 2.23 -12.97
C ASN A 87 -7.63 0.72 -12.72
N PHE A 88 -7.46 0.33 -11.45
CA PHE A 88 -7.28 -1.07 -11.08
C PHE A 88 -8.49 -1.62 -10.33
N THR A 89 -8.87 -2.86 -10.66
CA THR A 89 -9.79 -3.68 -9.87
C THR A 89 -8.99 -4.46 -8.82
N SER A 90 -9.43 -4.43 -7.55
CA SER A 90 -8.75 -5.13 -6.46
C SER A 90 -9.06 -6.63 -6.50
N THR A 91 -8.08 -7.44 -6.93
CA THR A 91 -8.12 -8.90 -6.78
C THR A 91 -7.09 -9.31 -5.73
N ILE A 92 -7.56 -9.73 -4.55
CA ILE A 92 -6.72 -10.20 -3.44
C ILE A 92 -6.42 -11.70 -3.64
N CYS A 93 -5.22 -12.15 -3.26
CA CYS A 93 -4.91 -13.57 -3.27
C CYS A 93 -5.66 -14.25 -2.12
N ASP A 94 -6.91 -14.66 -2.32
CA ASP A 94 -7.59 -15.53 -1.38
C ASP A 94 -6.99 -16.94 -1.50
N SER A 95 -6.25 -17.33 -0.46
CA SER A 95 -6.05 -18.73 -0.13
C SER A 95 -7.40 -19.29 0.34
N GLY A 96 -8.21 -19.80 -0.59
CA GLY A 96 -9.31 -20.72 -0.28
C GLY A 96 -8.76 -22.06 0.23
N PRO A 97 -9.62 -22.86 0.91
CA PRO A 97 -9.34 -23.61 2.14
C PRO A 97 -8.19 -24.62 2.12
#